data_AF-A0A0E9NH91-F1
#
_entry.id   AF-A0A0E9NH91-F1
#
_cell.length_a   1.000
_cell.length_b   1.000
_cell.length_c   1.000
_cell.angle_alpha   90.00
_cell.angle_beta   90.00
_cell.angle_gamma   90.00
#
_symmetry.space_group_name_H-M   'P 1'
#
loop_
_entity.id
_entity.type
_entity.pdbx_description
1 polymer ?
#
loop_
_entity_poly.entity_id
_entity_poly.type
_entity_poly.pdbx_seq_one_letter_code
_entity_poly.pdbx_strand_id
1 'polypeptide(L)'
;MNAAIATLQEICQDHRDRLRRHCDHIASNQNGITSKTEKVDTLATQVANITASRARRIEKDAEALRGVERVAEAAERTYASLEAVLTTLKSIDALLPREERLGTDNSAHKEHYPRLHALLSSRTKHAPLTKTPRHCSGRPTLRHKKSQATLLTAAPALKLRTLTPTASTSLNVASLPVPEADGVSTRSTVAESSRSRWTIASRSFSVLGSLMGGRREPTEVRAEDKLRMMVGDRRRGNRVVSEPIGRR
;
A
#
# COMPACT_ATOMS: atom_id res chain seq x y z
N MET A 1 28.46 -21.24 -77.68
CA MET A 1 27.14 -20.78 -77.20
C MET A 1 26.61 -21.66 -76.06
N ASN A 2 26.62 -23.00 -76.20
CA ASN A 2 26.11 -23.93 -75.17
C ASN A 2 26.81 -23.80 -73.79
N ALA A 3 28.13 -23.59 -73.76
CA ALA A 3 28.87 -23.40 -72.51
C ALA A 3 28.42 -22.16 -71.72
N ALA A 4 28.13 -21.04 -72.40
CA ALA A 4 27.66 -19.82 -71.74
C ALA A 4 26.24 -19.95 -71.17
N ILE A 5 25.39 -20.76 -71.82
CA ILE A 5 24.05 -21.06 -71.32
C ILE A 5 24.14 -21.91 -70.06
N ALA A 6 25.03 -22.92 -70.05
CA ALA A 6 25.23 -23.79 -68.89
C ALA A 6 25.76 -23.00 -67.67
N THR A 7 26.71 -22.09 -67.86
CA THR A 7 27.24 -21.26 -66.75
C THR A 7 26.18 -20.30 -66.20
N LEU A 8 25.33 -19.70 -67.06
CA LEU A 8 24.22 -18.87 -66.61
C LEU A 8 23.19 -19.67 -65.81
N GLN A 9 22.89 -20.90 -66.23
CA GLN A 9 21.99 -21.78 -65.50
C GLN A 9 22.54 -22.13 -64.11
N GLU A 10 23.84 -22.42 -64.01
CA GLU A 10 24.52 -22.69 -62.74
C GLU A 10 24.46 -21.47 -61.80
N ILE A 11 24.79 -20.27 -62.29
CA ILE A 11 24.71 -19.03 -61.49
C ILE A 11 23.28 -18.76 -61.03
N CYS A 12 22.30 -18.91 -61.92
CA CYS A 12 20.90 -18.74 -61.55
C CYS A 12 20.46 -19.76 -60.49
N GLN A 13 20.94 -21.00 -60.57
CA GLN A 13 20.61 -22.04 -59.60
C GLN A 13 21.27 -21.77 -58.24
N ASP A 14 22.57 -21.44 -58.21
CA ASP A 14 23.25 -21.08 -56.96
C ASP A 14 22.60 -19.85 -56.31
N HIS A 15 22.23 -18.85 -57.10
CA HIS A 15 21.54 -17.68 -56.57
C HIS A 15 20.16 -18.02 -55.97
N ARG A 16 19.38 -18.89 -56.63
CA ARG A 16 18.11 -19.39 -56.10
C ARG A 16 18.30 -20.17 -54.80
N ASP A 17 19.30 -21.04 -54.74
CA ASP A 17 19.58 -21.84 -53.56
C ASP A 17 20.07 -20.95 -52.40
N ARG A 18 20.86 -19.91 -52.69
CA ARG A 18 21.29 -18.92 -51.70
C ARG A 18 20.11 -18.09 -51.19
N LEU A 19 19.22 -17.64 -52.06
CA LEU A 19 18.00 -16.93 -51.65
C LEU A 19 17.11 -17.80 -50.78
N ARG A 20 16.92 -19.07 -51.16
CA ARG A 20 16.15 -20.04 -50.37
C ARG A 20 16.73 -20.21 -48.97
N ARG A 21 18.04 -20.42 -48.85
CA ARG A 21 18.75 -20.51 -47.55
C ARG A 21 18.56 -19.26 -46.70
N HIS A 22 18.63 -18.07 -47.30
CA HIS A 22 18.39 -16.81 -46.58
C HIS A 22 16.94 -16.69 -46.12
N CYS A 23 15.96 -17.05 -46.95
CA CYS A 23 14.55 -17.08 -46.57
C CYS A 23 14.30 -18.03 -45.40
N ASP A 24 14.87 -19.25 -45.45
CA ASP A 24 14.74 -20.24 -44.37
C ASP A 24 15.37 -19.72 -43.06
N HIS A 25 16.53 -19.06 -43.14
CA HIS A 25 17.18 -18.44 -41.98
C HIS A 25 16.37 -17.29 -41.39
N ILE A 26 15.78 -16.42 -42.24
CA ILE A 26 14.88 -15.35 -41.79
C ILE A 26 13.65 -15.94 -41.11
N ALA A 27 13.03 -16.96 -41.68
CA ALA A 27 11.86 -17.63 -41.09
C ALA A 27 12.19 -18.24 -39.72
N SER A 28 13.34 -18.93 -39.60
CA SER A 28 13.82 -19.47 -38.33
C SER A 28 14.03 -18.38 -37.27
N ASN A 29 14.68 -17.27 -37.66
CA ASN A 29 14.90 -16.15 -36.74
C ASN A 29 13.60 -15.47 -36.33
N GLN A 30 12.65 -15.30 -37.25
CA GLN A 30 11.34 -14.74 -36.96
C GLN A 30 10.58 -15.61 -35.95
N ASN A 31 10.58 -16.93 -36.13
CA ASN A 31 9.98 -17.86 -35.16
C ASN A 31 10.66 -17.75 -33.78
N GLY A 32 11.99 -17.64 -33.75
CA GLY A 32 12.75 -17.43 -32.52
C GLY A 32 12.43 -16.12 -31.81
N ILE A 33 12.22 -15.03 -32.57
CA ILE A 33 11.80 -13.73 -32.04
C ILE A 33 10.37 -13.83 -31.49
N THR A 34 9.43 -14.40 -32.23
CA THR A 34 8.04 -14.57 -31.79
C THR A 34 7.97 -15.33 -30.46
N SER A 35 8.69 -16.46 -30.33
CA SER A 35 8.73 -17.21 -29.08
C SER A 35 9.32 -16.41 -27.91
N LYS A 36 10.34 -15.56 -28.16
CA LYS A 36 10.90 -14.69 -27.12
C LYS A 36 9.92 -13.60 -26.72
N THR A 37 9.20 -13.01 -27.68
CA THR A 37 8.18 -12.00 -27.41
C THR A 37 7.06 -12.56 -26.54
N GLU A 38 6.56 -13.76 -26.86
CA GLU A 38 5.56 -14.45 -26.03
C GLU A 38 6.04 -14.65 -24.58
N LYS A 39 7.31 -15.06 -24.40
CA LYS A 39 7.91 -15.19 -23.06
C LYS A 39 7.97 -13.84 -22.33
N VAL A 40 8.36 -12.77 -23.02
CA VAL A 40 8.37 -11.42 -22.44
C VAL A 40 6.96 -11.00 -22.02
N ASP A 41 5.94 -11.28 -22.82
CA ASP A 41 4.54 -10.95 -22.48
C ASP A 41 4.04 -11.74 -21.26
N THR A 42 4.37 -13.04 -21.17
CA THR A 42 4.05 -13.84 -19.99
C THR A 42 4.77 -13.31 -18.73
N LEU A 43 6.02 -12.87 -18.85
CA LEU A 43 6.75 -12.29 -17.73
C LEU A 43 6.17 -10.92 -17.34
N ALA A 44 5.83 -10.08 -18.31
CA ALA A 44 5.23 -8.76 -18.07
C ALA A 44 3.90 -8.87 -17.34
N THR A 45 3.04 -9.82 -17.74
CA THR A 45 1.77 -10.09 -17.05
C THR A 45 1.98 -10.63 -15.64
N GLN A 46 2.95 -11.52 -15.41
CA GLN A 46 3.31 -11.97 -14.07
C GLN A 46 3.81 -10.82 -13.17
N VAL A 47 4.70 -9.98 -13.68
CA VAL A 47 5.22 -8.81 -12.94
C VAL A 47 4.09 -7.83 -12.61
N ALA A 48 3.17 -7.58 -13.54
CA ALA A 48 2.02 -6.73 -13.30
C ALA A 48 1.12 -7.30 -12.18
N ASN A 49 0.83 -8.60 -12.21
CA ASN A 49 0.03 -9.28 -11.18
C ASN A 49 0.70 -9.24 -9.80
N ILE A 50 2.00 -9.52 -9.74
CA ILE A 50 2.78 -9.45 -8.49
C ILE A 50 2.77 -8.01 -7.96
N THR A 51 3.00 -7.01 -8.83
CA THR A 51 3.02 -5.60 -8.45
C THR A 51 1.66 -5.15 -7.92
N ALA A 52 0.56 -5.52 -8.59
CA ALA A 52 -0.79 -5.23 -8.13
C ALA A 52 -1.10 -5.88 -6.76
N SER A 53 -0.67 -7.13 -6.55
CA SER A 53 -0.83 -7.80 -5.26
C SER A 53 -0.05 -7.12 -4.13
N ARG A 54 1.18 -6.67 -4.40
CA ARG A 54 2.02 -5.94 -3.44
C ARG A 54 1.43 -4.58 -3.11
N ALA A 55 0.93 -3.85 -4.10
CA ALA A 55 0.26 -2.56 -3.90
C ALA A 55 -0.94 -2.68 -2.95
N ARG A 56 -1.81 -3.69 -3.16
CA ARG A 56 -2.96 -3.95 -2.28
C ARG A 56 -2.56 -4.31 -0.85
N ARG A 57 -1.46 -5.05 -0.66
CA ARG A 57 -0.95 -5.36 0.69
C ARG A 57 -0.46 -4.10 1.39
N ILE A 58 0.32 -3.27 0.70
CA ILE A 58 0.83 -1.99 1.22
C ILE A 58 -0.33 -1.05 1.59
N GLU A 59 -1.38 -1.01 0.78
CA GLU A 59 -2.58 -0.21 1.07
C GLU A 59 -3.27 -0.66 2.37
N LYS A 60 -3.48 -1.98 2.53
CA LYS A 60 -4.02 -2.56 3.76
C LYS A 60 -3.15 -2.28 4.98
N ASP A 61 -1.84 -2.40 4.85
CA ASP A 61 -0.90 -2.13 5.94
C ASP A 61 -0.91 -0.65 6.33
N ALA A 62 -1.02 0.25 5.35
CA ALA A 62 -1.15 1.69 5.58
C ALA A 62 -2.46 2.04 6.32
N GLU A 63 -3.57 1.38 5.98
CA GLU A 63 -4.83 1.53 6.71
C GLU A 63 -4.75 1.03 8.16
N ALA A 64 -4.08 -0.11 8.38
CA ALA A 64 -3.86 -0.63 9.73
C ALA A 64 -3.02 0.34 10.58
N LEU A 65 -1.97 0.93 10.00
CA LEU A 65 -1.15 1.94 10.66
C LEU A 65 -1.94 3.21 11.01
N ARG A 66 -2.84 3.67 10.14
CA ARG A 66 -3.77 4.78 10.46
C ARG A 66 -4.67 4.44 11.65
N GLY A 67 -5.08 3.18 11.78
CA GLY A 67 -5.81 2.71 12.96
C GLY A 67 -5.00 2.88 14.26
N VAL A 68 -3.72 2.54 14.22
CA VAL A 68 -2.80 2.70 15.37
C VAL A 68 -2.59 4.18 15.72
N GLU A 69 -2.44 5.06 14.73
CA GLU A 69 -2.30 6.50 14.95
C GLU A 69 -3.53 7.10 15.65
N ARG A 70 -4.74 6.71 15.24
CA ARG A 70 -5.98 7.13 15.91
C ARG A 70 -6.05 6.68 17.38
N VAL A 71 -5.56 5.47 17.68
CA VAL A 71 -5.49 4.97 19.06
C VAL A 71 -4.48 5.77 19.86
N ALA A 72 -3.33 6.10 19.29
CA ALA A 72 -2.34 6.95 19.93
C ALA A 72 -2.90 8.35 20.25
N GLU A 73 -3.58 8.99 19.30
CA GLU A 73 -4.25 10.28 19.55
C GLU A 73 -5.32 10.19 20.64
N ALA A 74 -6.13 9.13 20.64
CA ALA A 74 -7.15 8.92 21.66
C ALA A 74 -6.53 8.73 23.05
N ALA A 75 -5.41 8.01 23.13
CA ALA A 75 -4.64 7.85 24.36
C ALA A 75 -4.09 9.20 24.84
N GLU A 76 -3.49 10.01 23.96
CA GLU A 76 -2.98 11.34 24.30
C GLU A 76 -4.07 12.27 24.83
N ARG A 77 -5.26 12.28 24.19
CA ARG A 77 -6.43 13.05 24.68
C ARG A 77 -6.87 12.58 26.07
N THR A 78 -6.86 11.27 26.29
CA THR A 78 -7.22 10.68 27.59
C THR A 78 -6.21 11.07 28.66
N TYR A 79 -4.92 11.01 28.36
CA TYR A 79 -3.87 11.47 29.28
C TYR A 79 -3.99 12.95 29.60
N ALA A 80 -4.23 13.81 28.61
CA ALA A 80 -4.44 15.24 28.83
C ALA A 80 -5.67 15.51 29.71
N SER A 81 -6.77 14.76 29.51
CA SER A 81 -7.96 14.86 30.35
C SER A 81 -7.69 14.41 31.78
N LEU A 82 -6.97 13.30 31.99
CA LEU A 82 -6.59 12.82 33.31
C LEU A 82 -5.68 13.83 34.04
N GLU A 83 -4.75 14.46 33.32
CA GLU A 83 -3.90 15.49 33.89
C GLU A 83 -4.72 16.72 34.32
N ALA A 84 -5.71 17.13 33.53
CA ALA A 84 -6.63 18.20 33.90
C ALA A 84 -7.48 17.86 35.14
N VAL A 85 -7.93 16.61 35.28
CA VAL A 85 -8.63 16.16 36.49
C VAL A 85 -7.66 16.16 37.69
N LEU A 86 -6.41 15.72 37.52
CA LEU A 86 -5.42 15.76 38.58
C LEU A 86 -5.07 17.18 39.02
N THR A 87 -4.93 18.12 38.09
CA THR A 87 -4.64 19.53 38.43
C THR A 87 -5.82 20.18 39.14
N THR A 88 -7.06 19.91 38.71
CA THR A 88 -8.26 20.41 39.41
C THR A 88 -8.35 19.81 40.82
N LEU A 89 -8.15 18.51 41.00
CA LEU A 89 -8.12 17.88 42.33
C LEU A 89 -7.04 18.48 43.25
N LYS A 90 -5.83 18.73 42.73
CA LYS A 90 -4.77 19.41 43.48
C LYS A 90 -5.16 20.84 43.86
N SER A 91 -5.85 21.56 42.98
CA SER A 91 -6.32 22.91 43.26
C SER A 91 -7.38 22.93 44.36
N ILE A 92 -8.31 21.95 44.36
CA ILE A 92 -9.32 21.79 45.41
C ILE A 92 -8.65 21.45 46.75
N ASP A 93 -7.71 20.51 46.77
CA ASP A 93 -6.95 20.17 47.98
C ASP A 93 -6.19 21.38 48.54
N ALA A 94 -5.69 22.27 47.68
CA ALA A 94 -5.05 23.51 48.11
C ALA A 94 -6.00 24.55 48.73
N LEU A 95 -7.32 24.44 48.52
CA LEU A 95 -8.33 25.31 49.13
C LEU A 95 -8.81 24.80 50.50
N LEU A 96 -8.58 23.52 50.82
CA LEU A 96 -8.98 22.95 52.10
C LEU A 96 -8.08 23.44 53.26
N PRO A 97 -8.63 23.58 54.49
CA PRO A 97 -7.85 23.74 55.71
C PRO A 97 -6.77 22.65 55.85
N ARG A 98 -5.63 22.95 56.48
CA ARG A 98 -4.47 22.03 56.50
C ARG A 98 -4.81 20.68 57.14
N GLU A 99 -5.76 20.68 58.06
CA GLU A 99 -6.27 19.53 58.81
C GLU A 99 -7.13 18.60 57.93
N GLU A 100 -7.74 19.13 56.86
CA GLU A 100 -8.61 18.40 55.93
C GLU A 100 -7.89 17.99 54.63
N ARG A 101 -6.65 18.45 54.40
CA ARG A 101 -5.87 18.06 53.21
C ARG A 101 -5.50 16.60 53.23
N LEU A 102 -5.45 16.00 52.04
CA LEU A 102 -5.04 14.61 51.90
C LEU A 102 -3.52 14.48 51.88
N GLY A 103 -2.96 13.63 52.74
CA GLY A 103 -1.53 13.29 52.72
C GLY A 103 -0.63 14.13 53.64
N THR A 104 -1.18 15.09 54.40
CA THR A 104 -0.47 15.78 55.48
C THR A 104 -0.43 14.90 56.74
N ASP A 105 0.68 14.91 57.49
CA ASP A 105 0.85 13.99 58.63
C ASP A 105 -0.20 14.16 59.74
N ASN A 106 -0.84 15.34 59.78
CA ASN A 106 -1.88 15.76 60.72
C ASN A 106 -3.30 15.76 60.11
N SER A 107 -3.52 15.08 58.98
CA SER A 107 -4.84 15.01 58.36
C SER A 107 -5.84 14.24 59.23
N ALA A 108 -7.04 14.76 59.43
CA ALA A 108 -8.14 14.05 60.09
C ALA A 108 -8.51 12.74 59.34
N HIS A 109 -8.19 12.67 58.05
CA HIS A 109 -8.44 11.50 57.21
C HIS A 109 -7.47 10.35 57.43
N LYS A 110 -6.38 10.55 58.19
CA LYS A 110 -5.41 9.49 58.51
C LYS A 110 -6.03 8.38 59.35
N GLU A 111 -6.94 8.72 60.25
CA GLU A 111 -7.66 7.76 61.10
C GLU A 111 -8.72 6.99 60.31
N HIS A 112 -9.46 7.68 59.44
CA HIS A 112 -10.55 7.06 58.67
C HIS A 112 -10.07 6.32 57.41
N TYR A 113 -8.99 6.76 56.77
CA TYR A 113 -8.48 6.20 55.52
C TYR A 113 -6.96 5.94 55.56
N PRO A 114 -6.47 5.08 56.48
CA PRO A 114 -5.04 4.89 56.72
C PRO A 114 -4.28 4.36 55.49
N ARG A 115 -4.92 3.49 54.68
CA ARG A 115 -4.31 2.94 53.46
C ARG A 115 -4.12 3.99 52.37
N LEU A 116 -5.11 4.86 52.17
CA LEU A 116 -5.03 5.96 51.20
C LEU A 116 -3.92 6.93 51.63
N HIS A 117 -3.84 7.20 52.92
CA HIS A 117 -2.81 8.06 53.49
C HIS A 117 -1.40 7.49 53.28
N ALA A 118 -1.20 6.20 53.55
CA ALA A 118 0.07 5.52 53.30
C ALA A 118 0.48 5.62 51.82
N LEU A 119 -0.47 5.46 50.88
CA LEU A 119 -0.20 5.57 49.45
C LEU A 119 0.17 7.00 49.05
N LEU A 120 -0.55 8.02 49.53
CA LEU A 120 -0.27 9.42 49.21
C LEU A 120 1.04 9.90 49.85
N SER A 121 1.30 9.53 51.11
CA SER A 121 2.56 9.83 51.81
C SER A 121 3.76 9.11 51.20
N SER A 122 3.58 7.92 50.63
CA SER A 122 4.65 7.25 49.87
C SER A 122 4.93 7.96 48.55
N ARG A 123 3.89 8.45 47.87
CA ARG A 123 4.00 9.15 46.59
C ARG A 123 4.63 10.55 46.71
N THR A 124 4.35 11.30 47.78
CA THR A 124 4.97 12.62 48.02
C THR A 124 6.45 12.53 48.37
N LYS A 125 6.89 11.42 48.99
CA LYS A 125 8.32 11.11 49.20
C LYS A 125 9.05 10.75 47.90
N HIS A 126 8.30 10.36 46.86
CA HIS A 126 8.80 10.10 45.51
C HIS A 126 8.41 11.25 44.56
N ALA A 127 8.89 12.46 44.81
CA ALA A 127 8.79 13.57 43.86
C ALA A 127 9.81 13.42 42.71
N PRO A 128 9.53 14.03 41.55
CA PRO A 128 8.56 13.61 40.54
C PRO A 128 9.19 12.62 39.54
N LEU A 129 8.39 11.71 38.98
CA LEU A 129 8.70 11.13 37.68
C LEU A 129 8.51 12.23 36.61
N THR A 130 9.39 13.21 36.56
CA THR A 130 9.80 13.88 35.31
C THR A 130 10.62 12.90 34.47
N LYS A 131 10.15 11.66 34.34
CA LYS A 131 10.33 10.98 33.08
C LYS A 131 9.32 11.69 32.20
N THR A 132 9.81 12.70 31.48
CA THR A 132 9.24 13.06 30.19
C THR A 132 8.67 11.77 29.59
N PRO A 133 7.45 11.77 29.02
CA PRO A 133 7.12 10.68 28.12
C PRO A 133 8.33 10.66 27.20
N ARG A 134 9.07 9.54 27.21
CA ARG A 134 9.99 9.28 26.12
C ARG A 134 9.05 9.43 24.96
N HIS A 135 9.15 10.56 24.26
CA HIS A 135 8.70 10.67 22.91
C HIS A 135 9.30 9.40 22.33
N CYS A 136 8.44 8.42 22.08
CA CYS A 136 8.71 7.44 21.07
C CYS A 136 8.64 8.20 19.74
N SER A 137 9.48 9.23 19.60
CA SER A 137 10.17 9.56 18.38
C SER A 137 11.21 8.46 18.11
N GLY A 138 10.79 7.19 18.23
CA GLY A 138 11.08 6.20 17.22
C GLY A 138 10.39 6.62 15.93
N ARG A 139 10.72 7.83 15.45
CA ARG A 139 10.75 8.11 14.03
C ARG A 139 11.77 7.08 13.54
N PRO A 140 11.40 6.09 12.71
CA PRO A 140 12.42 5.33 12.02
C PRO A 140 13.16 6.37 11.19
N THR A 141 14.32 6.81 11.67
CA THR A 141 15.33 7.38 10.80
C THR A 141 15.69 6.25 9.87
N LEU A 142 14.97 6.19 8.75
CA LEU A 142 15.48 5.64 7.50
C LEU A 142 16.82 6.34 7.29
N ARG A 143 17.85 5.70 7.84
CA ARG A 143 19.25 6.02 7.63
C ARG A 143 19.52 5.66 6.18
N HIS A 144 19.07 6.54 5.29
CA HIS A 144 19.60 6.63 3.94
C HIS A 144 21.10 6.81 4.10
N LYS A 145 21.84 5.74 3.80
CA LYS A 145 23.23 5.85 3.40
C LYS A 145 23.22 6.80 2.19
N LYS A 146 23.64 8.05 2.42
CA LYS A 146 24.11 8.95 1.37
C LYS A 146 25.37 8.28 0.78
N SER A 147 25.16 7.39 -0.17
CA SER A 147 26.14 7.20 -1.23
C SER A 147 26.05 8.42 -2.12
N GLN A 148 27.20 9.04 -2.34
CA GLN A 148 27.42 10.19 -3.20
C GLN A 148 26.65 10.06 -4.53
N ALA A 149 25.82 11.06 -4.82
CA ALA A 149 25.39 11.37 -6.19
C ALA A 149 25.75 12.83 -6.44
N THR A 150 27.01 13.03 -6.79
CA THR A 150 27.50 14.24 -7.41
C THR A 150 26.93 14.28 -8.83
N LEU A 151 26.16 15.34 -9.13
CA LEU A 151 25.91 15.95 -10.44
C LEU A 151 25.52 15.02 -11.61
N LEU A 152 24.31 15.22 -12.15
CA LEU A 152 24.09 15.61 -13.56
C LEU A 152 22.59 15.82 -13.82
N THR A 153 22.17 17.07 -13.70
CA THR A 153 20.99 17.62 -14.37
C THR A 153 21.33 17.74 -15.85
N ALA A 154 20.93 16.77 -16.66
CA ALA A 154 20.79 16.92 -18.11
C ALA A 154 19.84 15.84 -18.62
N ALA A 155 18.70 16.27 -19.15
CA ALA A 155 17.78 15.40 -19.88
C ALA A 155 18.50 14.74 -21.07
N PRO A 156 18.39 13.41 -21.28
CA PRO A 156 18.83 12.83 -22.53
C PRO A 156 17.71 12.97 -23.56
N ALA A 157 17.95 13.82 -24.55
CA ALA A 157 17.26 13.75 -25.83
C ALA A 157 17.41 12.32 -26.40
N LEU A 158 16.28 11.72 -26.79
CA LEU A 158 16.23 10.43 -27.46
C LEU A 158 16.97 10.52 -28.80
N LYS A 159 18.24 10.11 -28.82
CA LYS A 159 18.94 9.78 -30.07
C LYS A 159 18.70 8.30 -30.35
N LEU A 160 17.92 8.02 -31.40
CA LEU A 160 17.89 6.71 -32.05
C LEU A 160 19.33 6.29 -32.36
N ARG A 161 19.81 5.25 -31.70
CA ARG A 161 21.06 4.58 -32.05
C ARG A 161 20.71 3.17 -32.51
N THR A 162 20.93 2.94 -33.79
CA THR A 162 20.99 1.65 -34.47
C THR A 162 21.85 0.68 -33.67
N LEU A 163 21.27 -0.45 -33.24
CA LEU A 163 22.00 -1.54 -32.62
C LEU A 163 22.56 -2.46 -33.71
N THR A 164 23.88 -2.53 -33.80
CA THR A 164 24.61 -3.63 -34.44
C THR A 164 24.65 -4.85 -33.50
N PRO A 165 24.57 -6.09 -34.01
CA PRO A 165 24.60 -7.28 -33.18
C PRO A 165 26.03 -7.77 -32.99
N THR A 166 26.49 -7.90 -31.75
CA THR A 166 27.70 -8.66 -31.42
C THR A 166 27.43 -9.62 -30.26
N ALA A 167 27.56 -10.90 -30.61
CA ALA A 167 28.02 -12.04 -29.82
C ALA A 167 27.57 -12.20 -28.35
N SER A 168 26.78 -13.26 -28.15
CA SER A 168 26.98 -14.33 -27.17
C SER A 168 27.63 -13.97 -25.84
N THR A 169 26.81 -13.87 -24.79
CA THR A 169 27.27 -14.15 -23.42
C THR A 169 26.18 -14.91 -22.69
N SER A 170 26.52 -16.14 -22.29
CA SER A 170 25.69 -17.01 -21.46
C SER A 170 25.51 -16.39 -20.08
N LEU A 171 24.29 -16.01 -19.74
CA LEU A 171 23.95 -15.62 -18.36
C LEU A 171 23.52 -16.87 -17.59
N ASN A 172 24.40 -17.23 -16.67
CA ASN A 172 24.23 -18.25 -15.65
C ASN A 172 23.16 -17.75 -14.66
N VAL A 173 21.95 -18.32 -14.72
CA VAL A 173 20.86 -18.04 -13.77
C VAL A 173 21.10 -18.88 -12.52
N ALA A 174 21.98 -18.38 -11.65
CA ALA A 174 22.12 -18.89 -10.30
C ALA A 174 21.04 -18.24 -9.40
N SER A 175 20.07 -19.06 -9.02
CA SER A 175 19.45 -19.11 -7.69
C SER A 175 18.93 -17.79 -7.10
N LEU A 176 17.69 -17.43 -7.46
CA LEU A 176 16.84 -16.59 -6.61
C LEU A 176 16.13 -17.48 -5.57
N PRO A 177 16.13 -17.12 -4.28
CA PRO A 177 15.50 -17.92 -3.24
C PRO A 177 13.97 -17.84 -3.38
N VAL A 178 13.35 -19.00 -3.56
CA VAL A 178 11.90 -19.22 -3.44
C VAL A 178 11.57 -19.18 -1.95
N PRO A 179 10.70 -18.29 -1.45
CA PRO A 179 10.19 -18.42 -0.09
C PRO A 179 9.20 -19.59 -0.03
N GLU A 180 9.52 -20.56 0.81
CA GLU A 180 8.67 -21.69 1.18
C GLU A 180 7.30 -21.16 1.65
N ALA A 181 6.26 -21.66 1.01
CA ALA A 181 4.89 -21.40 1.41
C ALA A 181 4.52 -22.39 2.52
N ASP A 182 4.54 -21.91 3.77
CA ASP A 182 3.85 -22.61 4.85
C ASP A 182 2.35 -22.63 4.57
N GLY A 183 1.82 -23.85 4.54
CA GLY A 183 0.44 -24.13 4.23
C GLY A 183 -0.52 -23.58 5.29
N VAL A 184 -1.54 -22.88 4.83
CA VAL A 184 -2.84 -22.85 5.51
C VAL A 184 -3.90 -23.18 4.48
N SER A 185 -4.40 -24.41 4.60
CA SER A 185 -5.55 -24.94 3.89
C SER A 185 -6.80 -24.20 4.36
N THR A 186 -7.42 -23.41 3.48
CA THR A 186 -8.82 -23.01 3.62
C THR A 186 -9.62 -23.39 2.38
N ARG A 187 -10.44 -24.40 2.64
CA ARG A 187 -11.52 -25.02 1.89
C ARG A 187 -12.28 -24.09 0.93
N SER A 188 -12.26 -24.52 -0.34
CA SER A 188 -13.24 -24.31 -1.42
C SER A 188 -14.67 -23.93 -1.02
N THR A 189 -15.22 -22.93 -1.72
CA THR A 189 -16.52 -23.07 -2.41
C THR A 189 -16.47 -22.37 -3.77
N VAL A 190 -16.72 -23.18 -4.80
CA VAL A 190 -16.89 -22.82 -6.21
C VAL A 190 -18.16 -21.98 -6.39
N ALA A 191 -18.03 -20.84 -7.06
CA ALA A 191 -19.13 -20.16 -7.73
C ALA A 191 -18.65 -19.78 -9.13
N GLU A 192 -18.99 -20.67 -10.04
CA GLU A 192 -18.81 -20.60 -11.48
C GLU A 192 -19.74 -19.50 -12.02
N SER A 193 -19.18 -18.45 -12.61
CA SER A 193 -19.96 -17.51 -13.42
C SER A 193 -19.20 -17.19 -14.70
N SER A 194 -19.79 -17.72 -15.76
CA SER A 194 -19.34 -17.68 -17.13
C SER A 194 -19.35 -16.28 -17.73
N ARG A 195 -18.34 -16.04 -18.59
CA ARG A 195 -18.37 -15.22 -19.81
C ARG A 195 -18.75 -13.74 -19.65
N SER A 196 -17.79 -12.86 -19.98
CA SER A 196 -18.04 -11.79 -20.96
C SER A 196 -16.76 -11.12 -21.46
N ARG A 197 -16.53 -11.31 -22.77
CA ARG A 197 -16.01 -10.36 -23.76
C ARG A 197 -14.79 -9.49 -23.42
N TRP A 198 -13.72 -9.82 -24.12
CA TRP A 198 -12.71 -8.90 -24.61
C TRP A 198 -13.36 -7.67 -25.27
N THR A 199 -13.19 -6.50 -24.65
CA THR A 199 -13.21 -5.22 -25.36
C THR A 199 -11.85 -4.58 -25.15
N ILE A 200 -11.00 -4.77 -26.16
CA ILE A 200 -9.81 -3.94 -26.39
C ILE A 200 -10.34 -2.57 -26.80
N ALA A 201 -10.49 -1.67 -25.83
CA ALA A 201 -10.72 -0.26 -26.11
C ALA A 201 -9.36 0.42 -26.20
N SER A 202 -8.92 0.66 -27.44
CA SER A 202 -7.79 1.50 -27.78
C SER A 202 -7.90 2.86 -27.07
N ARG A 203 -7.00 3.10 -26.12
CA ARG A 203 -6.73 4.43 -25.58
C ARG A 203 -6.02 5.24 -26.65
N SER A 204 -6.78 6.05 -27.37
CA SER A 204 -6.23 7.16 -28.15
C SER A 204 -5.66 8.20 -27.19
N PHE A 205 -4.35 8.41 -27.28
CA PHE A 205 -3.65 9.54 -26.68
C PHE A 205 -4.06 10.82 -27.41
N SER A 206 -4.87 11.67 -26.77
CA SER A 206 -5.02 13.07 -27.17
C SER A 206 -4.30 13.93 -26.14
N VAL A 207 -2.99 14.08 -26.32
CA VAL A 207 -2.17 15.10 -25.67
C VAL A 207 -1.77 16.08 -26.77
N LEU A 208 -2.47 17.23 -26.86
CA LEU A 208 -1.94 18.52 -27.31
C LEU A 208 -3.11 19.50 -27.53
N GLY A 209 -3.14 20.59 -26.77
CA GLY A 209 -3.95 21.77 -27.09
C GLY A 209 -4.73 22.35 -25.93
N SER A 210 -4.07 23.08 -25.03
CA SER A 210 -4.70 24.16 -24.25
C SER A 210 -3.61 25.06 -23.67
N LEU A 211 -3.09 25.93 -24.53
CA LEU A 211 -2.41 27.16 -24.15
C LEU A 211 -3.30 28.30 -24.65
N MET A 212 -3.52 29.30 -23.81
CA MET A 212 -4.28 30.54 -24.01
C MET A 212 -5.79 30.50 -23.77
N GLY A 213 -6.17 31.10 -22.64
CA GLY A 213 -7.23 32.11 -22.62
C GLY A 213 -8.55 31.72 -21.97
N GLY A 214 -8.89 32.38 -20.87
CA GLY A 214 -10.30 32.60 -20.52
C GLY A 214 -10.64 32.44 -19.05
N ARG A 215 -10.49 33.53 -18.29
CA ARG A 215 -11.30 33.84 -17.09
C ARG A 215 -12.77 33.41 -17.28
N ARG A 216 -13.32 32.67 -16.32
CA ARG A 216 -14.71 32.78 -15.81
C ARG A 216 -14.92 31.82 -14.62
N GLU A 217 -14.81 32.37 -13.43
CA GLU A 217 -15.70 32.04 -12.30
C GLU A 217 -16.94 32.96 -12.41
N PRO A 218 -18.07 32.75 -11.71
CA PRO A 218 -18.53 31.59 -10.92
C PRO A 218 -19.97 31.16 -11.31
N THR A 219 -20.46 30.02 -10.80
CA THR A 219 -21.87 29.88 -10.37
C THR A 219 -22.09 28.59 -9.58
N GLU A 220 -22.20 28.82 -8.28
CA GLU A 220 -22.91 28.07 -7.27
C GLU A 220 -24.27 27.55 -7.76
N VAL A 221 -24.40 26.23 -7.99
CA VAL A 221 -25.69 25.55 -8.11
C VAL A 221 -25.61 24.15 -7.48
N ARG A 222 -26.08 24.09 -6.22
CA ARG A 222 -27.11 23.13 -5.76
C ARG A 222 -26.79 21.63 -5.92
N ALA A 223 -26.13 21.07 -4.90
CA ALA A 223 -26.03 19.63 -4.68
C ALA A 223 -26.53 19.23 -3.28
N GLU A 224 -27.73 19.71 -2.89
CA GLU A 224 -28.40 19.26 -1.65
C GLU A 224 -29.46 18.16 -1.86
N ASP A 225 -29.78 17.76 -3.10
CA ASP A 225 -30.91 16.84 -3.35
C ASP A 225 -30.60 15.33 -3.33
N LYS A 226 -29.44 14.90 -2.79
CA LYS A 226 -29.06 13.46 -2.79
C LYS A 226 -29.21 12.73 -1.45
N LEU A 227 -29.70 13.39 -0.40
CA LEU A 227 -29.87 12.79 0.93
C LEU A 227 -31.29 12.33 1.28
N ARG A 228 -32.27 12.43 0.36
CA ARG A 228 -33.69 12.12 0.66
C ARG A 228 -34.22 10.79 0.10
N MET A 229 -33.40 10.00 -0.59
CA MET A 229 -33.81 8.74 -1.24
C MET A 229 -33.34 7.46 -0.52
N MET A 230 -32.70 7.56 0.66
CA MET A 230 -32.13 6.41 1.38
C MET A 230 -32.71 6.19 2.79
N VAL A 231 -33.88 6.77 3.09
CA VAL A 231 -34.62 6.49 4.33
C VAL A 231 -35.99 5.94 3.96
N GLY A 232 -36.01 4.69 3.51
CA GLY A 232 -37.22 3.94 3.23
C GLY A 232 -37.02 2.47 3.61
N ASP A 233 -37.89 1.99 4.49
CA ASP A 233 -38.21 0.56 4.71
C ASP A 233 -37.19 -0.35 5.39
N ARG A 234 -37.05 -0.21 6.72
CA ARG A 234 -36.90 -1.36 7.63
C ARG A 234 -37.69 -1.20 8.93
N ARG A 235 -39.02 -1.13 8.82
CA ARG A 235 -39.95 -1.47 9.91
C ARG A 235 -40.74 -2.72 9.50
N ARG A 236 -40.47 -3.86 10.15
CA ARG A 236 -41.43 -4.94 10.51
C ARG A 236 -40.64 -6.14 11.01
N GLY A 237 -40.98 -6.63 12.20
CA GLY A 237 -40.49 -7.94 12.66
C GLY A 237 -40.27 -8.11 14.16
N ASN A 238 -41.05 -7.46 15.04
CA ASN A 238 -41.18 -7.90 16.42
C ASN A 238 -41.94 -9.24 16.41
N ARG A 239 -41.26 -10.36 16.69
CA ARG A 239 -41.93 -11.63 17.03
C ARG A 239 -41.39 -12.10 18.38
N VAL A 240 -42.17 -11.77 19.40
CA VAL A 240 -42.10 -12.33 20.74
C VAL A 240 -42.39 -13.83 20.61
N VAL A 241 -41.42 -14.67 20.94
CA VAL A 241 -41.63 -16.11 21.13
C VAL A 241 -41.72 -16.33 22.63
N SER A 242 -42.94 -16.55 23.10
CA SER A 242 -43.26 -16.98 24.46
C SER A 242 -42.86 -18.44 24.69
N GLU A 243 -42.48 -18.72 25.93
CA GLU A 243 -42.04 -20.01 26.50
C GLU A 243 -43.01 -21.19 26.27
N PRO A 244 -42.59 -22.41 26.64
CA PRO A 244 -43.27 -22.98 27.80
C PRO A 244 -42.35 -23.59 28.87
N ILE A 245 -42.77 -23.33 30.11
CA ILE A 245 -42.31 -23.88 31.38
C ILE A 245 -42.51 -25.40 31.42
N GLY A 246 -41.42 -26.15 31.51
CA GLY A 246 -41.43 -27.58 31.82
C GLY A 246 -41.41 -27.81 33.32
N ARG A 247 -42.54 -28.26 33.88
CA ARG A 247 -42.61 -28.93 35.19
C ARG A 247 -42.24 -30.41 35.00
N ARG A 248 -41.32 -30.91 35.83
CA ARG A 248 -41.40 -32.21 36.50
C ARG A 248 -40.38 -32.28 37.61
#